data_AF-A0A9W7XVQ7-F1
#
_entry.id   AF-A0A9W7XVQ7-F1
#
_cell.length_a   1.000
_cell.length_b   1.000
_cell.length_c   1.000
_cell.angle_alpha   90.00
_cell.angle_beta   90.00
_cell.angle_gamma   90.00
#
_symmetry.space_group_name_H-M   'P 1'
#
loop_
_entity.id
_entity.type
_entity.pdbx_description
1 polymer ?
#
loop_
_entity_poly.entity_id
_entity_poly.type
_entity_poly.pdbx_seq_one_letter_code
_entity_poly.pdbx_strand_id
1 'polypeptide(L)'
;MFNLQEQLLKLQEDEVEIHSEFEFNKVDATIAKRTLNSLTDKLVVNGQNINEPDTFDLLQCFARDLPAIEPKMIARALDMLVTGFDNEIKALANLLNTPGQDPTVHSESLDRYAFVFQWIIERGESVVSQSRAATAAAASDKAKGRKRRGVPSTVGSSSGATVSDVVPGWKGKLADLYALLQQLLRMPLGR
;
A
#
# COMPACT_ATOMS: atom_id res chain seq x y z
N MET A 1 4.18 15.88 16.04
CA MET A 1 4.82 14.56 16.15
C MET A 1 3.80 13.54 15.74
N PHE A 2 4.11 12.69 14.77
CA PHE A 2 3.22 11.63 14.32
C PHE A 2 3.15 10.51 15.37
N ASN A 3 1.95 10.08 15.77
CA ASN A 3 1.77 8.95 16.69
C ASN A 3 1.17 7.78 15.90
N LEU A 4 2.01 6.78 15.59
CA LEU A 4 1.59 5.62 14.80
C LEU A 4 0.36 4.91 15.40
N GLN A 5 0.32 4.75 16.72
CA GLN A 5 -0.75 3.98 17.36
C GLN A 5 -2.11 4.68 17.26
N GLU A 6 -2.16 5.99 17.46
CA GLU A 6 -3.37 6.78 17.27
C GLU A 6 -3.84 6.74 15.81
N GLN A 7 -2.90 6.82 14.87
CA GLN A 7 -3.21 6.82 13.44
C GLN A 7 -3.72 5.46 12.98
N LEU A 8 -3.15 4.36 13.48
CA LEU A 8 -3.66 3.01 13.23
C LEU A 8 -5.04 2.77 13.85
N LEU A 9 -5.34 3.37 15.01
CA LEU A 9 -6.68 3.31 15.59
C LEU A 9 -7.69 4.05 14.69
N LYS A 10 -7.38 5.28 14.28
CA LYS A 10 -8.19 6.04 13.31
C LYS A 10 -8.40 5.27 12.01
N LEU A 11 -7.38 4.55 11.55
CA LEU A 11 -7.47 3.70 10.36
C LEU A 11 -8.47 2.56 10.54
N GLN A 12 -8.45 1.88 11.69
CA GLN A 12 -9.41 0.82 12.01
C GLN A 12 -10.85 1.34 12.13
N GLU A 13 -11.02 2.56 12.60
CA GLU A 13 -12.33 3.23 12.75
C GLU A 13 -12.80 3.91 11.45
N ASP A 14 -11.98 3.91 10.39
CA ASP A 14 -12.18 4.64 9.11
C ASP A 14 -12.35 6.16 9.32
N GLU A 15 -11.75 6.71 10.38
CA GLU A 15 -11.76 8.12 10.79
C GLU A 15 -10.44 8.85 10.43
N VAL A 16 -9.75 8.39 9.39
CA VAL A 16 -8.50 9.02 8.97
C VAL A 16 -8.78 10.38 8.34
N GLU A 17 -8.27 11.44 8.98
CA GLU A 17 -8.33 12.81 8.47
C GLU A 17 -7.23 13.02 7.42
N ILE A 18 -7.64 13.30 6.18
CA ILE A 18 -6.74 13.69 5.09
C ILE A 18 -6.99 15.15 4.78
N HIS A 19 -5.97 16.00 4.88
CA HIS A 19 -6.11 17.44 4.64
C HIS A 19 -6.17 17.78 3.14
N SER A 20 -5.59 16.93 2.30
CA SER A 20 -5.60 17.09 0.85
C SER A 20 -6.92 16.64 0.23
N GLU A 21 -7.52 17.51 -0.57
CA GLU A 21 -8.69 17.22 -1.41
C GLU A 21 -8.33 16.46 -2.70
N PHE A 22 -7.07 16.10 -2.89
CA PHE A 22 -6.64 15.42 -4.11
C PHE A 22 -7.27 14.02 -4.21
N GLU A 23 -7.87 13.71 -5.36
CA GLU A 23 -8.57 12.46 -5.62
C GLU A 23 -8.04 11.80 -6.90
N PHE A 24 -7.32 10.68 -6.77
CA PHE A 24 -6.65 10.00 -7.89
C PHE A 24 -7.64 9.45 -8.92
N ASN A 25 -8.88 9.17 -8.52
CA ASN A 25 -9.95 8.66 -9.36
C ASN A 25 -10.71 9.77 -10.12
N LYS A 26 -10.62 11.04 -9.69
CA LYS A 26 -11.31 12.17 -10.31
C LYS A 26 -10.43 13.00 -11.24
N VAL A 27 -9.11 12.89 -11.11
CA VAL A 27 -8.15 13.62 -11.95
C VAL A 27 -7.83 12.86 -13.25
N ASP A 28 -7.33 13.58 -14.25
CA ASP A 28 -6.84 12.96 -15.47
C ASP A 28 -5.63 12.05 -15.20
N ALA A 29 -5.51 10.97 -15.97
CA ALA A 29 -4.42 10.00 -15.86
C ALA A 29 -3.03 10.64 -16.03
N THR A 30 -2.91 11.73 -16.79
CA THR A 30 -1.66 12.47 -16.97
C THR A 30 -1.25 13.19 -15.69
N ILE A 31 -2.21 13.81 -15.02
CA ILE A 31 -2.02 14.50 -13.74
C ILE A 31 -1.65 13.47 -12.67
N ALA A 32 -2.42 12.38 -12.57
CA ALA A 32 -2.17 11.31 -11.63
C ALA A 32 -0.75 10.71 -11.78
N LYS A 33 -0.32 10.47 -13.03
CA LYS A 33 1.05 10.01 -13.34
C LYS A 33 2.11 11.03 -12.96
N ARG A 34 1.89 12.31 -13.24
CA ARG A 34 2.83 13.39 -12.90
C ARG A 34 2.99 13.53 -11.39
N THR A 35 1.88 13.46 -10.65
CA THR A 35 1.90 13.47 -9.18
C THR A 35 2.70 12.29 -8.65
N LEU A 36 2.47 11.07 -9.17
CA LEU A 36 3.21 9.89 -8.75
C LEU A 36 4.71 9.97 -9.09
N ASN A 37 5.07 10.54 -10.24
CA ASN A 37 6.47 10.77 -10.59
C ASN A 37 7.12 11.77 -9.62
N SER A 38 6.43 12.85 -9.27
CA SER A 38 6.93 13.81 -8.29
C SER A 38 7.13 13.18 -6.92
N LEU A 39 6.22 12.32 -6.46
CA LEU A 39 6.40 11.55 -5.23
C LEU A 39 7.60 10.60 -5.34
N THR A 40 7.79 10.00 -6.52
CA THR A 40 8.92 9.09 -6.77
C THR A 40 10.24 9.83 -6.62
N ASP A 41 10.37 10.97 -7.29
CA ASP A 41 11.58 11.79 -7.26
C ASP A 41 11.90 12.26 -5.83
N LYS A 42 10.87 12.57 -5.03
CA LYS A 42 11.06 12.93 -3.61
C LYS A 42 11.53 11.75 -2.77
N LEU A 43 10.79 10.64 -2.76
CA LEU A 43 11.02 9.54 -1.81
C LEU A 43 12.25 8.68 -2.17
N VAL A 44 12.55 8.54 -3.46
CA VAL A 44 13.72 7.78 -3.93
C VAL A 44 15.02 8.54 -3.68
N VAL A 45 14.99 9.88 -3.68
CA VAL A 45 16.17 10.69 -3.33
C VAL A 45 16.40 10.73 -1.83
N ASN A 46 15.35 10.91 -1.04
CA ASN A 46 15.43 10.92 0.42
C ASN A 46 14.17 10.31 1.05
N GLY A 47 14.34 9.19 1.76
CA GLY A 47 13.25 8.48 2.45
C GLY A 47 12.52 9.36 3.47
N GLN A 48 13.21 10.31 4.10
CA GLN A 48 12.65 11.24 5.08
C GLN A 48 11.68 12.27 4.49
N ASN A 49 11.63 12.43 3.17
CA ASN A 49 10.68 13.35 2.54
C ASN A 49 9.21 12.93 2.76
N ILE A 50 8.98 11.70 3.24
CA ILE A 50 7.66 11.26 3.73
C ILE A 50 7.15 12.08 4.93
N ASN A 51 8.03 12.75 5.66
CA ASN A 51 7.65 13.61 6.79
C ASN A 51 7.07 14.97 6.33
N GLU A 52 7.27 15.34 5.06
CA GLU A 52 6.65 16.54 4.50
C GLU A 52 5.12 16.36 4.46
N PRO A 53 4.33 17.30 5.01
CA PRO A 53 2.86 17.18 5.06
C PRO A 53 2.24 16.88 3.71
N ASP A 54 2.61 17.64 2.67
CA ASP A 54 2.08 17.47 1.32
C ASP A 54 2.39 16.09 0.72
N THR A 55 3.60 15.57 0.98
CA THR A 55 4.02 14.27 0.49
C THR A 55 3.23 13.16 1.19
N PHE A 56 3.08 13.26 2.51
CA PHE A 56 2.32 12.30 3.30
C PHE A 56 0.83 12.30 2.94
N ASP A 57 0.20 13.47 2.85
CA ASP A 57 -1.20 13.61 2.50
C ASP A 57 -1.50 13.02 1.11
N LEU A 58 -0.61 13.23 0.14
CA LEU A 58 -0.76 12.61 -1.19
C LEU A 58 -0.66 11.08 -1.14
N LEU A 59 0.20 10.52 -0.29
CA LEU A 59 0.26 9.06 -0.07
C LEU A 59 -1.00 8.54 0.63
N GLN A 60 -1.59 9.30 1.54
CA GLN A 60 -2.88 8.97 2.15
C GLN A 60 -4.02 9.01 1.12
N CYS A 61 -4.09 10.05 0.28
CA CYS A 61 -5.04 10.11 -0.84
C CYS A 61 -4.88 8.89 -1.78
N PHE A 62 -3.64 8.52 -2.07
CA PHE A 62 -3.34 7.35 -2.87
C PHE A 62 -3.85 6.05 -2.23
N ALA A 63 -3.61 5.86 -0.92
CA ALA A 63 -4.09 4.69 -0.19
C ALA A 63 -5.63 4.63 -0.11
N ARG A 64 -6.29 5.79 0.12
CA ARG A 64 -7.75 5.92 0.10
C ARG A 64 -8.34 5.49 -1.24
N ASP A 65 -7.78 6.00 -2.34
CA ASP A 65 -8.33 5.81 -3.68
C ASP A 65 -7.85 4.52 -4.37
N LEU A 66 -7.04 3.70 -3.70
CA LEU A 66 -6.42 2.48 -4.21
C LEU A 66 -7.35 1.61 -5.08
N PRO A 67 -8.63 1.35 -4.71
CA PRO A 67 -9.54 0.53 -5.52
C PRO A 67 -9.85 1.08 -6.92
N ALA A 68 -9.73 2.40 -7.10
CA ALA A 68 -10.10 3.11 -8.32
C ALA A 68 -8.89 3.46 -9.19
N ILE A 69 -7.67 3.13 -8.77
CA ILE A 69 -6.43 3.46 -9.48
C ILE A 69 -6.06 2.35 -10.48
N GLU A 70 -5.48 2.74 -11.63
CA GLU A 70 -4.99 1.79 -12.62
C GLU A 70 -3.93 0.84 -12.01
N PRO A 71 -4.02 -0.49 -12.20
CA PRO A 71 -3.10 -1.46 -11.61
C PRO A 71 -1.61 -1.19 -11.85
N LYS A 72 -1.25 -0.63 -13.02
CA LYS A 72 0.13 -0.25 -13.35
C LYS A 72 0.64 0.91 -12.49
N MET A 73 -0.23 1.86 -12.16
CA MET A 73 0.10 2.97 -11.27
C MET A 73 0.28 2.47 -9.83
N ILE A 74 -0.55 1.52 -9.41
CA ILE A 74 -0.40 0.89 -8.08
C ILE A 74 0.95 0.20 -7.96
N ALA A 75 1.33 -0.62 -8.94
CA ALA A 75 2.62 -1.31 -8.94
C ALA A 75 3.79 -0.32 -8.83
N ARG A 76 3.76 0.77 -9.61
CA ARG A 76 4.78 1.83 -9.56
C ARG A 76 4.82 2.54 -8.20
N ALA A 77 3.67 2.84 -7.61
CA ALA A 77 3.62 3.49 -6.31
C ALA A 77 4.19 2.60 -5.19
N LEU A 78 3.92 1.29 -5.26
CA LEU A 78 4.51 0.32 -4.35
C LEU A 78 6.03 0.21 -4.54
N ASP A 79 6.52 0.18 -5.78
CA ASP A 79 7.96 0.21 -6.06
C ASP A 79 8.64 1.43 -5.42
N MET A 80 8.03 2.60 -5.60
CA MET A 80 8.49 3.85 -5.00
C MET A 80 8.51 3.77 -3.47
N LEU A 81 7.42 3.31 -2.84
CA LEU A 81 7.33 3.22 -1.38
C LEU A 81 8.35 2.24 -0.81
N VAL A 82 8.51 1.06 -1.42
CA VAL A 82 9.51 0.07 -1.01
C VAL A 82 10.92 0.62 -1.16
N THR A 83 11.21 1.35 -2.25
CA THR A 83 12.52 1.96 -2.47
C THR A 83 12.80 3.07 -1.45
N GLY A 84 11.82 3.93 -1.18
CA GLY A 84 11.95 4.99 -0.16
C GLY A 84 12.17 4.42 1.24
N PHE A 85 11.47 3.34 1.58
CA PHE A 85 11.64 2.64 2.86
C PHE A 85 13.01 1.95 2.98
N ASP A 86 13.49 1.30 1.92
CA ASP A 86 14.83 0.71 1.88
C ASP A 86 15.92 1.78 2.07
N ASN A 87 15.77 2.94 1.42
CA ASN A 87 16.68 4.06 1.62
C ASN A 87 16.71 4.55 3.07
N GLU A 88 15.54 4.63 3.73
CA GLU A 88 15.44 5.03 5.14
C GLU A 88 16.11 4.00 6.06
N ILE A 89 15.89 2.71 5.82
CA ILE A 89 16.53 1.61 6.56
C ILE A 89 18.05 1.65 6.39
N LYS A 90 18.55 1.89 5.17
CA LYS A 90 19.99 2.05 4.90
C LYS A 90 20.57 3.27 5.59
N ALA A 91 19.86 4.39 5.59
CA ALA A 91 20.27 5.60 6.28
C ALA A 91 20.39 5.37 7.79
N LEU A 92 19.37 4.76 8.40
CA LEU A 92 19.38 4.36 9.80
C LEU A 92 20.52 3.39 10.12
N ALA A 93 20.76 2.37 9.28
CA ALA A 93 21.88 1.45 9.47
C ALA A 93 23.24 2.16 9.44
N ASN A 94 23.44 3.10 8.51
CA ASN A 94 24.66 3.89 8.45
C ASN A 94 24.83 4.76 9.70
N LEU A 95 23.73 5.33 10.20
CA LEU A 95 23.72 6.16 11.39
C LEU A 95 24.05 5.35 12.65
N LEU A 96 23.50 4.14 12.81
CA LEU A 96 23.83 3.23 13.91
C LEU A 96 25.32 2.85 13.96
N ASN A 97 25.99 2.84 12.80
CA ASN A 97 27.43 2.60 12.71
C ASN A 97 28.27 3.87 12.94
N THR A 98 27.63 5.04 13.07
CA THR A 98 28.30 6.33 13.24
C THR A 98 28.22 6.77 14.71
N PRO A 99 29.34 6.90 15.44
CA PRO A 99 29.33 7.27 16.84
C PRO A 99 28.71 8.66 17.09
N GLY A 100 27.85 8.78 18.10
CA GLY A 100 27.31 10.05 18.57
C GLY A 100 26.14 10.61 17.76
N GLN A 101 25.61 9.87 16.79
CA GLN A 101 24.38 10.23 16.08
C GLN A 101 23.16 9.59 16.75
N ASP A 102 22.04 10.31 16.73
CA ASP A 102 20.78 9.86 17.32
C ASP A 102 19.94 9.07 16.29
N PRO A 103 19.73 7.75 16.48
CA PRO A 103 18.95 6.94 15.55
C PRO A 103 17.46 7.25 15.56
N THR A 104 16.95 7.96 16.58
CA THR A 104 15.54 8.31 16.68
C THR A 104 15.09 9.32 15.62
N VAL A 105 16.03 9.99 14.94
CA VAL A 105 15.74 10.93 13.84
C VAL A 105 14.99 10.26 12.67
N HIS A 106 15.12 8.94 12.50
CA HIS A 106 14.42 8.17 11.47
C HIS A 106 13.08 7.57 11.94
N SER A 107 12.75 7.67 13.23
CA SER A 107 11.56 7.02 13.81
C SER A 107 10.25 7.48 13.16
N GLU A 108 10.08 8.80 13.00
CA GLU A 108 8.86 9.36 12.41
C GLU A 108 8.68 8.92 10.95
N SER A 109 9.77 8.89 10.17
CA SER A 109 9.71 8.42 8.78
C SER A 109 9.25 6.96 8.72
N LEU A 110 9.85 6.11 9.55
CA LEU A 110 9.55 4.67 9.60
C LEU A 110 8.09 4.43 10.02
N ASP A 111 7.59 5.19 11.00
CA ASP A 111 6.20 5.13 11.43
C ASP A 111 5.24 5.53 10.31
N ARG A 112 5.55 6.59 9.57
CA ARG A 112 4.74 7.01 8.41
C ARG A 112 4.73 5.98 7.29
N TYR A 113 5.87 5.36 6.98
CA TYR A 113 5.92 4.25 6.01
C TYR A 113 5.08 3.07 6.49
N ALA A 114 5.22 2.66 7.76
CA ALA A 114 4.45 1.57 8.33
C ALA A 114 2.94 1.82 8.24
N PHE A 115 2.50 3.03 8.56
CA PHE A 115 1.11 3.44 8.43
C PHE A 115 0.60 3.33 6.98
N VAL A 116 1.32 3.89 6.01
CA VAL A 116 0.91 3.85 4.59
C VAL A 116 0.87 2.42 4.06
N PHE A 117 1.86 1.58 4.39
CA PHE A 117 1.86 0.17 4.00
C PHE A 117 0.66 -0.57 4.59
N GLN A 118 0.38 -0.39 5.88
CA GLN A 118 -0.77 -1.01 6.54
C GLN A 118 -2.07 -0.63 5.84
N TRP A 119 -2.26 0.66 5.55
CA TRP A 119 -3.47 1.13 4.87
C TRP A 119 -3.63 0.53 3.47
N ILE A 120 -2.55 0.47 2.69
CA ILE A 120 -2.58 -0.13 1.35
C ILE A 120 -2.89 -1.63 1.42
N ILE A 121 -2.35 -2.35 2.40
CA ILE A 121 -2.64 -3.78 2.62
C ILE A 121 -4.13 -3.96 2.96
N GLU A 122 -4.66 -3.21 3.92
CA GLU A 122 -6.07 -3.30 4.31
C GLU A 122 -7.03 -2.99 3.14
N ARG A 123 -6.73 -1.94 2.36
CA ARG A 123 -7.53 -1.58 1.17
C ARG A 123 -7.41 -2.65 0.10
N GLY A 124 -6.21 -3.18 -0.15
CA GLY A 124 -5.99 -4.26 -1.10
C GLY A 124 -6.77 -5.54 -0.75
N GLU A 125 -6.79 -5.92 0.52
CA GLU A 125 -7.56 -7.08 1.01
C GLU A 125 -9.07 -6.85 0.95
N SER A 126 -9.53 -5.63 1.22
CA SER A 126 -10.94 -5.25 1.09
C SER A 126 -11.45 -5.38 -0.35
N VAL A 127 -10.71 -4.89 -1.34
CA VAL A 127 -11.08 -5.00 -2.77
C VAL A 127 -11.25 -6.46 -3.20
N VAL A 128 -10.36 -7.33 -2.72
CA VAL A 128 -10.41 -8.76 -3.01
C VAL A 128 -11.63 -9.42 -2.38
N SER A 129 -11.93 -9.07 -1.13
CA SER A 129 -13.09 -9.57 -0.41
C SER A 129 -14.40 -9.17 -1.11
N GLN A 130 -14.48 -7.92 -1.59
CA GLN A 130 -15.62 -7.43 -2.37
C GLN A 130 -15.77 -8.14 -3.72
N SER A 131 -14.66 -8.38 -4.44
CA SER A 131 -14.67 -9.11 -5.71
C SER A 131 -15.16 -10.57 -5.55
N ARG A 132 -14.76 -11.23 -4.46
CA ARG A 132 -15.24 -12.58 -4.09
C ARG A 132 -16.73 -12.59 -3.75
N ALA A 133 -17.22 -11.58 -3.05
CA ALA A 133 -18.65 -11.47 -2.73
C ALA A 133 -19.51 -11.25 -3.99
N ALA A 134 -19.06 -10.38 -4.90
CA ALA A 134 -19.76 -10.12 -6.17
C ALA A 134 -19.83 -11.35 -7.08
N THR A 135 -18.73 -12.13 -7.16
CA THR A 135 -18.71 -13.38 -7.95
C THR A 135 -19.60 -14.47 -7.34
N ALA A 136 -19.66 -14.57 -6.01
CA ALA A 136 -20.56 -15.50 -5.32
C ALA A 136 -22.05 -15.14 -5.53
N ALA A 137 -22.40 -13.84 -5.49
CA ALA A 137 -23.76 -13.36 -5.76
C ALA A 137 -24.18 -13.59 -7.23
N ALA A 138 -23.29 -13.36 -8.19
CA ALA A 138 -23.57 -13.64 -9.60
C ALA A 138 -23.76 -15.13 -9.91
N ALA A 139 -23.11 -16.02 -9.14
CA ALA A 139 -23.28 -17.46 -9.24
C ALA A 139 -24.62 -17.95 -8.67
N SER A 140 -25.11 -17.33 -7.58
CA SER A 140 -26.40 -17.68 -6.97
C SER A 140 -27.60 -17.21 -7.82
N ASP A 141 -27.51 -16.07 -8.50
CA ASP A 141 -28.56 -15.60 -9.41
C ASP A 141 -28.67 -16.44 -10.70
N LYS A 142 -27.55 -16.97 -11.22
CA LYS A 142 -27.58 -17.92 -12.35
C LYS A 142 -28.15 -19.29 -12.00
N ALA A 143 -28.20 -19.67 -10.72
CA ALA A 143 -28.76 -20.95 -10.28
C ALA A 143 -30.30 -20.97 -10.26
N LYS A 144 -30.97 -19.80 -10.30
CA LYS A 144 -32.44 -19.73 -10.23
C LYS A 144 -33.14 -19.84 -11.60
N GLY A 145 -32.38 -19.95 -12.69
CA GLY A 145 -32.91 -19.80 -14.04
C GLY A 145 -32.36 -20.74 -15.12
N ARG A 146 -32.02 -22.00 -14.86
CA ARG A 146 -31.75 -22.94 -15.98
C ARG A 146 -31.94 -24.42 -15.64
N LYS A 147 -33.19 -24.86 -15.59
CA LYS A 147 -33.55 -26.28 -15.75
C LYS A 147 -33.54 -26.60 -17.25
N ARG A 148 -32.41 -27.08 -17.82
CA ARG A 148 -32.37 -27.96 -19.02
C ARG A 148 -30.95 -28.41 -19.41
N ARG A 149 -30.79 -29.75 -19.38
CA ARG A 149 -29.92 -30.66 -20.18
C ARG A 149 -28.43 -30.35 -20.31
N GLY A 150 -27.66 -31.04 -19.46
CA GLY A 150 -26.54 -31.93 -19.81
C GLY A 150 -25.56 -31.52 -20.90
N VAL A 151 -24.42 -30.95 -20.47
CA VAL A 151 -23.09 -31.02 -21.11
C VAL A 151 -22.06 -31.00 -19.97
N PRO A 152 -21.03 -31.86 -19.94
CA PRO A 152 -20.00 -31.79 -18.91
C PRO A 152 -19.02 -30.67 -19.27
N SER A 153 -19.29 -29.46 -18.79
CA SER A 153 -18.27 -28.39 -18.81
C SER A 153 -17.33 -28.63 -17.64
N THR A 154 -16.07 -28.87 -17.97
CA THR A 154 -14.93 -28.84 -17.06
C THR A 154 -15.09 -27.72 -16.04
N VAL A 155 -15.09 -28.11 -14.76
CA VAL A 155 -15.04 -27.20 -13.62
C VAL A 155 -13.70 -26.47 -13.69
N GLY A 156 -13.67 -25.36 -14.40
CA GLY A 156 -12.63 -24.36 -14.25
C GLY A 156 -12.71 -23.88 -12.82
N SER A 157 -11.75 -24.33 -12.00
CA SER A 157 -11.55 -23.89 -10.63
C SER A 157 -11.66 -22.37 -10.61
N SER A 158 -12.74 -21.85 -10.01
CA SER A 158 -12.83 -20.43 -9.67
C SER A 158 -11.88 -20.21 -8.52
N SER A 159 -10.58 -20.17 -8.83
CA SER A 159 -9.56 -19.68 -7.90
C SER A 159 -9.97 -18.26 -7.59
N GLY A 160 -10.52 -18.05 -6.39
CA GLY A 160 -11.03 -16.75 -5.97
C GLY A 160 -9.96 -15.68 -6.17
N ALA A 161 -10.37 -14.52 -6.68
CA ALA A 161 -9.47 -13.39 -6.89
C ALA A 161 -8.60 -13.17 -5.64
N THR A 162 -7.33 -12.88 -5.86
CA THR A 162 -6.31 -12.58 -4.86
C THR A 162 -5.86 -11.14 -5.02
N VAL A 163 -5.20 -10.56 -4.01
CA VAL A 163 -4.71 -9.16 -4.09
C VAL A 163 -3.75 -9.01 -5.27
N SER A 164 -2.99 -10.06 -5.56
CA SER A 164 -2.11 -10.17 -6.72
C SER A 164 -2.80 -10.13 -8.09
N ASP A 165 -4.12 -10.37 -8.16
CA ASP A 165 -4.89 -10.22 -9.40
C ASP A 165 -5.32 -8.77 -9.62
N VAL A 166 -5.44 -7.98 -8.55
CA VAL A 166 -5.79 -6.55 -8.56
C VAL A 166 -4.54 -5.69 -8.67
N VAL A 167 -3.46 -6.11 -8.02
CA VAL A 167 -2.18 -5.41 -7.95
C VAL A 167 -1.06 -6.27 -8.54
N PRO A 168 -0.67 -6.00 -9.80
CA PRO A 168 0.43 -6.70 -10.45
C PRO A 168 1.71 -6.63 -9.62
N GLY A 169 2.34 -7.78 -9.40
CA GLY A 169 3.59 -7.86 -8.63
C GLY A 169 3.43 -7.78 -7.11
N TRP A 170 2.20 -7.71 -6.57
CA TRP A 170 1.93 -7.60 -5.13
C TRP A 170 2.72 -8.60 -4.28
N LYS A 171 2.74 -9.88 -4.67
CA LYS A 171 3.44 -10.93 -3.92
C LYS A 171 4.95 -10.67 -3.84
N GLY A 172 5.56 -10.19 -4.93
CA GLY A 172 6.98 -9.83 -4.95
C GLY A 172 7.25 -8.64 -4.05
N LYS A 173 6.44 -7.59 -4.15
CA LYS A 173 6.57 -6.38 -3.32
C LYS A 173 6.37 -6.67 -1.83
N LEU A 174 5.44 -7.55 -1.48
CA LEU A 174 5.22 -7.96 -0.10
C LEU A 174 6.42 -8.75 0.45
N ALA A 175 7.05 -9.59 -0.39
CA ALA A 175 8.26 -10.30 -0.01
C ALA A 175 9.44 -9.34 0.21
N ASP A 176 9.60 -8.34 -0.68
CA ASP A 176 10.60 -7.27 -0.53
C ASP A 176 10.39 -6.50 0.78
N LEU A 177 9.15 -6.07 1.04
CA LEU A 177 8.77 -5.38 2.27
C LEU A 177 9.06 -6.24 3.51
N TYR A 178 8.72 -7.53 3.47
CA TYR A 178 8.99 -8.44 4.57
C TYR A 178 10.49 -8.59 4.84
N ALA A 179 11.32 -8.67 3.80
CA ALA A 179 12.77 -8.71 3.95
C ALA A 179 13.32 -7.42 4.61
N LEU A 180 12.79 -6.26 4.21
CA LEU A 180 13.14 -4.96 4.81
C LEU A 180 12.72 -4.89 6.29
N LEU A 181 11.53 -5.35 6.62
CA LEU A 181 11.07 -5.43 8.03
C LEU A 181 11.94 -6.37 8.86
N GLN A 182 12.33 -7.53 8.32
CA GLN A 182 13.26 -8.44 8.99
C GLN A 182 14.62 -7.78 9.24
N GLN A 183 15.13 -7.00 8.26
CA GLN A 183 16.37 -6.26 8.42
C GLN A 183 16.23 -5.22 9.53
N LEU A 184 15.16 -4.42 9.53
CA LEU A 184 14.89 -3.40 10.54
C LEU A 184 14.80 -4.01 11.94
N LEU A 185 14.08 -5.12 12.10
CA LEU A 185 13.91 -5.82 13.39
C LEU A 185 15.21 -6.42 13.93
N ARG A 186 16.21 -6.67 13.07
CA ARG A 186 17.53 -7.20 13.47
C ARG A 186 18.52 -6.10 13.84
N MET A 187 18.20 -4.82 13.59
CA MET A 187 19.10 -3.73 13.92
C MET A 187 19.18 -3.53 15.44
N PRO A 188 20.36 -3.17 15.98
CA PRO A 188 20.53 -2.86 17.39
C PRO A 188 19.93 -1.48 17.68
N LEU A 189 18.60 -1.42 17.74
CA LEU A 189 17.85 -0.16 17.93
C LEU A 189 17.86 0.34 19.38
N GLY A 190 18.59 -0.30 20.28
CA GLY A 190 18.72 0.13 21.68
C GLY A 190 17.36 0.39 22.33
N ARG A 191 16.52 -0.66 22.43
CA ARG A 191 15.30 -0.59 23.25
C ARG A 191 15.63 -0.58 24.72
#